data_AF-S5LWK0-F1
#
_entry.id   AF-S5LWK0-F1
#
_cell.length_a   1.000
_cell.length_b   1.000
_cell.length_c   1.000
_cell.angle_alpha   90.00
_cell.angle_beta   90.00
_cell.angle_gamma   90.00
#
_symmetry.space_group_name_H-M   'P 1'
#
loop_
_entity.id
_entity.type
_entity.pdbx_description
1 polymer ?
#
loop_
_entity_poly.entity_id
_entity_poly.type
_entity_poly.pdbx_seq_one_letter_code
_entity_poly.pdbx_strand_id
1 'polypeptide(L)'
;MKCCKYIELNENSCSCSIFTNICKKKIECWCCFIDWWKALNNDGFSEINLLEISKNMSKNKYFPKTFRKGLIEFLENIENYKKQIADLENNFKFSNKDFNNNPEIIYNSIEISLIAKLLSFVNILDLYIEICNLFLEIMYFEIVNLTYTNLFNFLENIDNTIPYLVKIFLGLSKKIKNSIEFSTLMNKMISFDNNLVKLSEELNIKIVNYK
;
A
#
# COMPACT_ATOMS: atom_id res chain seq x y z
N MET A 1 7.53 20.27 -20.95
CA MET A 1 6.66 19.17 -20.45
C MET A 1 6.02 19.62 -19.13
N LYS A 2 4.73 19.98 -19.12
CA LYS A 2 4.08 20.69 -18.00
C LYS A 2 3.32 19.68 -17.12
N CYS A 3 3.61 19.69 -15.81
CA CYS A 3 2.91 18.93 -14.76
C CYS A 3 1.54 19.56 -14.48
N CYS A 4 0.83 19.10 -13.44
CA CYS A 4 -0.26 19.87 -12.81
C CYS A 4 0.01 21.35 -12.99
N LYS A 5 -0.93 22.09 -13.57
CA LYS A 5 -0.82 23.55 -13.56
C LYS A 5 -0.87 23.89 -12.08
N TYR A 6 0.32 24.09 -11.52
CA TYR A 6 0.61 24.63 -10.21
C TYR A 6 0.01 26.02 -10.26
N ILE A 7 -1.31 26.12 -10.06
CA ILE A 7 -1.95 27.40 -9.86
C ILE A 7 -1.58 27.73 -8.42
N GLU A 8 -0.38 28.29 -8.26
CA GLU A 8 0.12 29.08 -7.12
C GLU A 8 -0.49 28.74 -5.76
N LEU A 9 -0.40 27.48 -5.33
CA LEU A 9 -0.91 27.07 -4.04
C LEU A 9 0.15 26.24 -3.33
N ASN A 10 0.48 26.68 -2.12
CA ASN A 10 1.58 26.20 -1.30
C ASN A 10 1.62 24.66 -1.15
N GLU A 11 2.79 24.11 -1.50
CA GLU A 11 3.51 22.97 -0.90
C GLU A 11 2.80 21.59 -0.78
N ASN A 12 3.35 20.62 -1.52
CA ASN A 12 3.55 19.19 -1.18
C ASN A 12 2.38 18.19 -1.10
N SER A 13 1.11 18.60 -1.16
CA SER A 13 -0.04 17.67 -1.07
C SER A 13 -0.76 17.42 -2.40
N CYS A 14 -0.17 16.60 -3.28
CA CYS A 14 -0.81 16.22 -4.55
C CYS A 14 -1.55 14.87 -4.45
N SER A 15 -2.89 14.91 -4.49
CA SER A 15 -3.80 13.78 -4.72
C SER A 15 -4.42 13.92 -6.11
N CYS A 16 -4.65 12.84 -6.86
CA CYS A 16 -5.14 12.86 -8.26
C CYS A 16 -6.56 13.41 -8.50
N SER A 17 -7.10 14.18 -7.56
CA SER A 17 -8.43 14.77 -7.65
C SER A 17 -8.52 16.02 -8.54
N ILE A 18 -7.37 16.60 -8.96
CA ILE A 18 -7.33 17.93 -9.56
C ILE A 18 -6.50 17.93 -10.84
N PHE A 19 -7.21 17.77 -11.96
CA PHE A 19 -6.78 17.93 -13.36
C PHE A 19 -5.67 17.00 -13.90
N THR A 20 -6.10 16.13 -14.82
CA THR A 20 -5.32 15.39 -15.84
C THR A 20 -4.17 14.51 -15.34
N ASN A 21 -4.37 13.19 -15.47
CA ASN A 21 -3.45 12.09 -15.18
C ASN A 21 -2.15 12.13 -16.02
N ILE A 22 -1.19 13.00 -15.71
CA ILE A 22 0.13 12.99 -16.37
C ILE A 22 1.27 13.22 -15.37
N CYS A 23 1.90 12.12 -14.92
CA CYS A 23 3.05 12.07 -14.01
C CYS A 23 4.37 12.37 -14.74
N LYS A 24 5.25 13.23 -14.18
CA LYS A 24 6.53 13.61 -14.82
C LYS A 24 7.78 13.60 -13.92
N LYS A 25 7.78 12.73 -12.90
CA LYS A 25 8.83 12.50 -11.87
C LYS A 25 8.84 13.54 -10.74
N LYS A 26 8.29 13.12 -9.60
CA LYS A 26 8.96 12.70 -8.36
C LYS A 26 7.97 11.77 -7.64
N ILE A 27 8.42 10.73 -6.94
CA ILE A 27 7.54 9.81 -6.16
C ILE A 27 7.10 10.51 -4.85
N GLU A 28 6.72 11.78 -4.97
CA GLU A 28 6.26 12.65 -3.87
C GLU A 28 4.74 12.91 -4.01
N CYS A 29 4.11 12.35 -5.04
CA CYS A 29 2.68 12.43 -5.30
C CYS A 29 2.03 11.05 -5.22
N TRP A 30 0.80 10.95 -4.66
CA TRP A 30 0.08 9.69 -4.51
C TRP A 30 -0.02 8.89 -5.81
N CYS A 31 -0.33 9.55 -6.91
CA CYS A 31 -0.54 8.87 -8.19
C CYS A 31 0.77 8.36 -8.78
N CYS A 32 1.83 9.15 -8.64
CA CYS A 32 3.19 8.78 -9.03
C CYS A 32 3.63 7.51 -8.29
N PHE A 33 3.32 7.45 -6.99
CA PHE A 33 3.58 6.30 -6.14
C PHE A 33 2.75 5.09 -6.54
N ILE A 34 1.44 5.25 -6.76
CA ILE A 34 0.57 4.14 -7.17
C ILE A 34 0.91 3.61 -8.56
N ASP A 35 1.25 4.47 -9.52
CA ASP A 35 1.69 4.06 -10.85
C ASP A 35 3.00 3.30 -10.78
N TRP A 36 3.96 3.79 -9.97
CA TRP A 36 5.21 3.07 -9.70
C TRP A 36 4.95 1.71 -9.05
N TRP A 37 4.10 1.66 -8.02
CA TRP A 37 3.72 0.41 -7.34
C TRP A 37 3.03 -0.58 -8.28
N LYS A 38 2.13 -0.10 -9.16
CA LYS A 38 1.49 -0.93 -10.18
C LYS A 38 2.50 -1.43 -11.23
N ALA A 39 3.47 -0.60 -11.62
CA ALA A 39 4.53 -1.01 -12.54
C ALA A 39 5.39 -2.11 -11.93
N LEU A 40 5.77 -1.98 -10.64
CA LEU A 40 6.40 -3.07 -9.90
C LEU A 40 5.53 -4.34 -9.93
N ASN A 41 4.22 -4.24 -9.69
CA ASN A 41 3.38 -5.44 -9.74
C ASN A 41 3.21 -6.05 -11.15
N ASN A 42 3.30 -5.25 -12.21
CA ASN A 42 3.08 -5.69 -13.60
C ASN A 42 4.35 -6.20 -14.29
N ASP A 43 5.54 -5.72 -13.91
CA ASP A 43 6.82 -6.12 -14.51
C ASP A 43 7.31 -7.49 -13.99
N GLY A 44 6.45 -8.27 -13.33
CA GLY A 44 6.84 -9.57 -12.78
C GLY A 44 7.85 -9.45 -11.64
N PHE A 45 7.80 -8.35 -10.88
CA PHE A 45 8.80 -7.94 -9.86
C PHE A 45 8.84 -8.84 -8.62
N SER A 46 8.19 -9.99 -8.70
CA SER A 46 8.56 -11.16 -7.95
C SER A 46 8.42 -12.33 -8.91
N GLU A 47 9.37 -13.25 -8.91
CA GLU A 47 9.17 -14.61 -9.41
C GLU A 47 8.03 -15.36 -8.64
N ILE A 48 7.23 -14.63 -7.85
CA ILE A 48 6.18 -15.09 -6.94
C ILE A 48 5.04 -14.09 -6.96
N ASN A 49 4.06 -14.33 -7.82
CA ASN A 49 2.78 -13.69 -7.67
C ASN A 49 2.11 -14.19 -6.36
N LEU A 50 2.46 -13.61 -5.21
CA LEU A 50 2.02 -14.04 -3.88
C LEU A 50 0.50 -14.16 -3.82
N LEU A 51 -0.20 -13.20 -4.44
CA LEU A 51 -1.66 -13.22 -4.56
C LEU A 51 -2.18 -14.39 -5.37
N GLU A 52 -1.52 -14.76 -6.47
CA GLU A 52 -1.89 -15.92 -7.27
C GLU A 52 -1.61 -17.23 -6.53
N ILE A 53 -0.47 -17.34 -5.83
CA ILE A 53 -0.18 -18.49 -4.98
C ILE A 53 -1.26 -18.60 -3.90
N SER A 54 -1.59 -17.52 -3.21
CA SER A 54 -2.67 -17.49 -2.21
C SER A 54 -4.02 -17.88 -2.81
N LYS A 55 -4.35 -17.43 -4.02
CA LYS A 55 -5.59 -17.80 -4.74
C LYS A 55 -5.62 -19.28 -5.13
N ASN A 56 -4.49 -19.86 -5.51
CA ASN A 56 -4.39 -21.26 -5.86
C ASN A 56 -4.46 -22.14 -4.59
N MET A 57 -3.77 -21.74 -3.53
CA MET A 57 -3.76 -22.45 -2.25
C MET A 57 -5.11 -22.42 -1.54
N SER A 58 -5.83 -21.29 -1.58
CA SER A 58 -7.18 -21.21 -1.01
C SER A 58 -8.18 -22.18 -1.67
N LYS A 59 -7.91 -22.61 -2.90
CA LYS A 59 -8.71 -23.60 -3.64
C LYS A 59 -8.19 -25.03 -3.49
N ASN A 60 -6.95 -25.23 -3.06
CA ASN A 60 -6.31 -26.53 -2.97
C ASN A 60 -6.88 -27.35 -1.78
N LYS A 61 -7.54 -28.47 -2.05
CA LYS A 61 -8.14 -29.32 -1.01
C LYS A 61 -7.13 -29.95 -0.06
N TYR A 62 -5.89 -30.14 -0.51
CA TYR A 62 -4.78 -30.66 0.32
C TYR A 62 -4.26 -29.61 1.30
N PHE A 63 -4.54 -28.34 1.07
CA PHE A 63 -4.16 -27.27 1.97
C PHE A 63 -5.12 -27.21 3.18
N PRO A 64 -4.62 -27.14 4.44
CA PRO A 64 -5.49 -27.27 5.60
C PRO A 64 -6.61 -26.24 5.63
N LYS A 65 -7.82 -26.69 6.00
CA LYS A 65 -9.05 -25.91 5.89
C LYS A 65 -8.97 -24.56 6.64
N THR A 66 -8.31 -24.53 7.80
CA THR A 66 -8.14 -23.32 8.61
C THR A 66 -7.34 -22.27 7.84
N PHE A 67 -6.17 -22.65 7.29
CA PHE A 67 -5.34 -21.73 6.52
C PHE A 67 -6.02 -21.29 5.21
N ARG A 68 -6.76 -22.19 4.55
CA ARG A 68 -7.57 -21.82 3.38
C ARG A 68 -8.56 -20.72 3.69
N LYS A 69 -9.28 -20.81 4.82
CA LYS A 69 -10.22 -19.78 5.25
C LYS A 69 -9.51 -18.45 5.52
N GLY A 70 -8.37 -18.48 6.22
CA GLY A 70 -7.56 -17.28 6.46
C GLY A 70 -7.12 -16.61 5.15
N LEU A 71 -6.62 -17.39 4.18
CA LEU A 71 -6.26 -16.86 2.86
C LEU A 71 -7.45 -16.23 2.12
N ILE A 72 -8.64 -16.84 2.18
CA ILE A 72 -9.85 -16.28 1.55
C ILE A 72 -10.19 -14.93 2.18
N GLU A 73 -10.20 -14.86 3.51
CA GLU A 73 -10.49 -13.63 4.24
C GLU A 73 -9.49 -12.52 3.93
N PHE A 74 -8.19 -12.82 3.91
CA PHE A 74 -7.16 -11.85 3.54
C PHE A 74 -7.32 -11.37 2.09
N LEU A 75 -7.60 -12.27 1.15
CA LEU A 75 -7.83 -11.91 -0.26
C LEU A 75 -9.07 -11.02 -0.43
N GLU A 76 -10.16 -11.33 0.27
CA GLU A 76 -11.39 -10.51 0.25
C GLU A 76 -11.13 -9.11 0.83
N ASN A 77 -10.39 -9.02 1.95
CA ASN A 77 -10.02 -7.75 2.56
C ASN A 77 -9.13 -6.90 1.64
N ILE A 78 -8.16 -7.52 0.95
CA ILE A 78 -7.34 -6.82 -0.06
C ILE A 78 -8.22 -6.21 -1.14
N GLU A 79 -9.16 -6.97 -1.69
CA GLU A 79 -10.07 -6.45 -2.73
C GLU A 79 -11.00 -5.34 -2.19
N ASN A 80 -11.43 -5.43 -0.94
CA ASN A 80 -12.22 -4.37 -0.30
C ASN A 80 -11.40 -3.07 -0.17
N TYR A 81 -10.15 -3.13 0.29
CA TYR A 81 -9.29 -1.95 0.38
C TYR A 81 -8.95 -1.35 -1.00
N LYS A 82 -8.76 -2.19 -2.02
CA LYS A 82 -8.57 -1.70 -3.41
C LYS A 82 -9.79 -0.93 -3.91
N LYS A 83 -11.00 -1.43 -3.62
CA LYS A 83 -12.25 -0.72 -3.96
C LYS A 83 -12.36 0.62 -3.25
N GLN A 84 -12.05 0.67 -1.95
CA GLN A 84 -12.04 1.93 -1.19
C GLN A 84 -11.10 2.98 -1.82
N ILE A 85 -9.89 2.58 -2.23
CA ILE A 85 -8.96 3.47 -2.92
C ILE A 85 -9.57 3.99 -4.23
N ALA A 86 -10.15 3.11 -5.04
CA ALA A 86 -10.78 3.48 -6.31
C ALA A 86 -11.98 4.44 -6.13
N ASP A 87 -12.80 4.22 -5.10
CA ASP A 87 -13.92 5.10 -4.77
C ASP A 87 -13.44 6.49 -4.36
N LEU A 88 -12.36 6.57 -3.57
CA LEU A 88 -11.72 7.83 -3.16
C LEU A 88 -11.04 8.56 -4.33
N GLU A 89 -10.71 7.89 -5.43
CA GLU A 89 -10.24 8.52 -6.67
C GLU A 89 -11.39 9.14 -7.48
N ASN A 90 -12.57 8.52 -7.45
CA ASN A 90 -13.72 8.97 -8.24
C ASN A 90 -14.54 10.09 -7.57
N ASN A 91 -14.54 10.15 -6.24
CA ASN A 91 -15.43 11.03 -5.46
C ASN A 91 -15.00 12.51 -5.40
N PHE A 92 -13.75 12.84 -5.76
CA PHE A 92 -13.22 14.21 -5.65
C PHE A 92 -12.91 14.79 -7.02
N LYS A 93 -13.94 15.24 -7.74
CA LYS A 93 -13.79 16.03 -8.97
C LYS A 93 -14.15 17.48 -8.68
N PHE A 94 -13.16 18.28 -8.31
CA PHE A 94 -13.36 19.72 -8.12
C PHE A 94 -13.24 20.45 -9.47
N SER A 95 -14.14 21.39 -9.74
CA SER A 95 -14.02 22.28 -10.89
C SER A 95 -13.10 23.47 -10.55
N ASN A 96 -12.57 24.14 -11.59
CA ASN A 96 -11.78 25.37 -11.40
C ASN A 96 -12.59 26.49 -10.70
N LYS A 97 -13.93 26.47 -10.80
CA LYS A 97 -14.80 27.44 -10.12
C LYS A 97 -14.87 27.19 -8.62
N ASP A 98 -14.82 25.93 -8.18
CA ASP A 98 -14.86 25.57 -6.77
C ASP A 98 -13.59 26.07 -6.06
N PHE A 99 -12.44 25.91 -6.72
CA PHE A 99 -11.13 26.35 -6.23
C PHE A 99 -11.05 27.85 -5.97
N ASN A 100 -11.64 28.66 -6.84
CA ASN A 100 -11.61 30.11 -6.70
C ASN A 100 -12.52 30.63 -5.58
N ASN A 101 -13.52 29.83 -5.18
CA ASN A 101 -14.51 30.25 -4.18
C ASN A 101 -14.10 29.88 -2.74
N ASN A 102 -13.49 28.69 -2.53
CA ASN A 102 -13.07 28.24 -1.20
C ASN A 102 -11.87 27.28 -1.26
N PRO A 103 -10.66 27.79 -1.54
CA PRO A 103 -9.47 26.95 -1.74
C PRO A 103 -9.12 26.13 -0.48
N GLU A 104 -9.22 26.70 0.72
CA GLU A 104 -8.84 26.04 1.97
C GLU A 104 -9.68 24.78 2.28
N ILE A 105 -10.99 24.84 2.04
CA ILE A 105 -11.89 23.69 2.24
C ILE A 105 -11.54 22.56 1.28
N ILE A 106 -11.21 22.92 0.04
CA ILE A 106 -10.83 21.97 -0.99
C ILE A 106 -9.48 21.34 -0.64
N TYR A 107 -8.51 22.13 -0.15
CA TYR A 107 -7.23 21.61 0.35
C TYR A 107 -7.40 20.58 1.46
N ASN A 108 -8.17 20.92 2.48
CA ASN A 108 -8.43 19.98 3.57
C ASN A 108 -9.11 18.70 3.07
N SER A 109 -10.03 18.80 2.11
CA SER A 109 -10.71 17.64 1.53
C SER A 109 -9.75 16.73 0.73
N ILE A 110 -8.81 17.30 -0.02
CA ILE A 110 -7.76 16.56 -0.73
C ILE A 110 -6.88 15.80 0.26
N GLU A 111 -6.45 16.46 1.32
CA GLU A 111 -5.54 15.88 2.29
C GLU A 111 -6.21 14.78 3.14
N ILE A 112 -7.48 14.96 3.52
CA ILE A 112 -8.28 13.89 4.16
C ILE A 112 -8.42 12.69 3.22
N SER A 113 -8.73 12.93 1.94
CA SER A 113 -8.78 11.88 0.91
C SER A 113 -7.43 11.16 0.77
N LEU A 114 -6.32 11.91 0.81
CA LEU A 114 -4.98 11.35 0.76
C LEU A 114 -4.66 10.48 1.97
N ILE A 115 -5.03 10.92 3.18
CA ILE A 115 -4.87 10.12 4.41
C ILE A 115 -5.65 8.80 4.30
N ALA A 116 -6.90 8.85 3.87
CA ALA A 116 -7.73 7.66 3.70
C ALA A 116 -7.11 6.68 2.68
N LYS A 117 -6.59 7.19 1.56
CA LYS A 117 -5.89 6.40 0.53
C LYS A 117 -4.63 5.72 1.09
N LEU A 118 -3.80 6.48 1.80
CA LEU A 118 -2.60 5.96 2.46
C LEU A 118 -2.97 4.89 3.49
N LEU A 119 -4.02 5.11 4.29
CA LEU A 119 -4.47 4.16 5.30
C LEU A 119 -4.94 2.84 4.66
N SER A 120 -5.79 2.91 3.63
CA SER A 120 -6.22 1.71 2.89
C SER A 120 -5.05 0.99 2.24
N PHE A 121 -4.04 1.72 1.76
CA PHE A 121 -2.85 1.12 1.15
C PHE A 121 -1.94 0.44 2.18
N VAL A 122 -1.68 1.06 3.33
CA VAL A 122 -0.91 0.44 4.42
C VAL A 122 -1.63 -0.82 4.93
N ASN A 123 -2.97 -0.80 5.00
CA ASN A 123 -3.74 -2.01 5.32
C ASN A 123 -3.53 -3.15 4.30
N ILE A 124 -3.42 -2.83 3.00
CA ILE A 124 -3.08 -3.83 1.98
C ILE A 124 -1.69 -4.40 2.22
N LEU A 125 -0.71 -3.56 2.54
CA LEU A 125 0.65 -4.02 2.84
C LEU A 125 0.69 -4.91 4.08
N ASP A 126 0.00 -4.54 5.16
CA ASP A 126 -0.15 -5.38 6.36
C ASP A 126 -0.74 -6.75 6.02
N LEU A 127 -1.77 -6.81 5.17
CA LEU A 127 -2.33 -8.09 4.75
C LEU A 127 -1.34 -8.95 3.95
N TYR A 128 -0.41 -8.33 3.22
CA TYR A 128 0.68 -9.09 2.60
C TYR A 128 1.62 -9.68 3.64
N ILE A 129 1.95 -8.94 4.71
CA ILE A 129 2.75 -9.46 5.84
C ILE A 129 2.03 -10.65 6.49
N GLU A 130 0.73 -10.56 6.74
CA GLU A 130 -0.06 -11.66 7.32
C GLU A 130 -0.11 -12.90 6.41
N ILE A 131 -0.19 -12.69 5.10
CA ILE A 131 -0.10 -13.80 4.12
C ILE A 131 1.29 -14.45 4.18
N CYS A 132 2.36 -13.67 4.28
CA CYS A 132 3.72 -14.18 4.42
C CYS A 132 3.92 -14.96 5.72
N ASN A 133 3.39 -14.48 6.85
CA ASN A 133 3.37 -15.21 8.13
C ASN A 133 2.67 -16.56 7.97
N LEU A 134 1.50 -16.57 7.35
CA LEU A 134 0.76 -17.80 7.10
C LEU A 134 1.55 -18.76 6.20
N PHE A 135 2.27 -18.26 5.20
CA PHE A 135 3.16 -19.07 4.38
C PHE A 135 4.33 -19.65 5.17
N LEU A 136 4.96 -18.88 6.06
CA LEU A 136 6.03 -19.37 6.92
C LEU A 136 5.60 -20.56 7.78
N GLU A 137 4.41 -20.48 8.38
CA GLU A 137 3.88 -21.54 9.23
C GLU A 137 3.66 -22.85 8.48
N ILE A 138 3.28 -22.77 7.20
CA ILE A 138 2.91 -23.94 6.40
C ILE A 138 4.03 -24.45 5.50
N MET A 139 5.12 -23.70 5.33
CA MET A 139 6.22 -24.10 4.46
C MET A 139 6.86 -25.42 4.90
N TYR A 140 6.78 -25.76 6.20
CA TYR A 140 7.19 -27.06 6.72
C TYR A 140 6.44 -28.25 6.08
N PHE A 141 5.22 -28.04 5.58
CA PHE A 141 4.44 -29.12 4.97
C PHE A 141 4.85 -29.43 3.53
N GLU A 142 5.75 -28.65 2.91
CA GLU A 142 6.19 -28.80 1.51
C GLU A 142 5.06 -28.78 0.46
N ILE A 143 3.86 -28.29 0.84
CA ILE A 143 2.68 -28.22 -0.03
C ILE A 143 2.78 -27.02 -0.99
N VAL A 144 3.67 -26.07 -0.70
CA VAL A 144 3.81 -24.80 -1.42
C VAL A 144 5.16 -24.77 -2.13
N ASN A 145 5.16 -24.56 -3.45
CA ASN A 145 6.37 -24.28 -4.22
C ASN A 145 6.81 -22.83 -4.00
N LEU A 146 7.29 -22.54 -2.79
CA LEU A 146 7.70 -21.23 -2.30
C LEU A 146 8.90 -21.43 -1.38
N THR A 147 9.97 -20.65 -1.54
CA THR A 147 11.15 -20.71 -0.66
C THR A 147 11.17 -19.56 0.35
N TYR A 148 12.06 -19.63 1.35
CA TYR A 148 12.22 -18.53 2.31
C TYR A 148 12.83 -17.30 1.64
N THR A 149 13.83 -17.48 0.78
CA THR A 149 14.47 -16.41 -0.03
C THR A 149 13.44 -15.66 -0.87
N ASN A 150 12.52 -16.43 -1.43
CA ASN A 150 11.40 -15.97 -2.22
C ASN A 150 10.47 -15.01 -1.44
N LEU A 151 10.09 -15.36 -0.21
CA LEU A 151 9.35 -14.48 0.68
C LEU A 151 10.18 -13.25 1.11
N PHE A 152 11.46 -13.45 1.40
CA PHE A 152 12.36 -12.37 1.79
C PHE A 152 12.49 -11.29 0.72
N ASN A 153 12.73 -11.68 -0.54
CA ASN A 153 12.79 -10.75 -1.67
C ASN A 153 11.49 -9.96 -1.84
N PHE A 154 10.34 -10.61 -1.61
CA PHE A 154 9.05 -9.92 -1.63
C PHE A 154 8.93 -8.87 -0.52
N LEU A 155 9.45 -9.15 0.69
CA LEU A 155 9.47 -8.19 1.78
C LEU A 155 10.43 -7.03 1.54
N GLU A 156 11.60 -7.26 0.94
CA GLU A 156 12.50 -6.18 0.53
C GLU A 156 11.81 -5.20 -0.43
N ASN A 157 10.96 -5.71 -1.32
CA ASN A 157 10.17 -4.85 -2.21
C ASN A 157 9.14 -4.03 -1.45
N ILE A 158 8.51 -4.60 -0.43
CA ILE A 158 7.61 -3.88 0.47
C ILE A 158 8.39 -2.82 1.26
N ASP A 159 9.56 -3.15 1.81
CA ASP A 159 10.42 -2.24 2.56
C ASP A 159 10.82 -1.02 1.72
N ASN A 160 11.16 -1.26 0.45
CA ASN A 160 11.46 -0.20 -0.51
C ASN A 160 10.30 0.79 -0.75
N THR A 161 9.06 0.47 -0.35
CA THR A 161 7.93 1.41 -0.43
C THR A 161 7.90 2.41 0.72
N ILE A 162 8.45 2.08 1.89
CA ILE A 162 8.32 2.86 3.12
C ILE A 162 8.84 4.29 2.95
N PRO A 163 10.03 4.54 2.37
CA PRO A 163 10.53 5.89 2.21
C PRO A 163 9.59 6.80 1.39
N TYR A 164 8.83 6.23 0.46
CA TYR A 164 7.87 6.98 -0.35
C TYR A 164 6.59 7.29 0.42
N LEU A 165 6.07 6.33 1.18
CA LEU A 165 4.93 6.55 2.07
C LEU A 165 5.25 7.65 3.08
N VAL A 166 6.44 7.62 3.69
CA VAL A 166 6.90 8.66 4.63
C VAL A 166 6.99 10.02 3.95
N LYS A 167 7.54 10.10 2.73
CA LYS A 167 7.60 11.37 1.98
C LYS A 167 6.22 11.96 1.69
N ILE A 168 5.27 11.14 1.25
CA ILE A 168 3.89 11.59 0.98
C ILE A 168 3.23 12.04 2.30
N PHE A 169 3.40 11.28 3.37
CA PHE A 169 2.85 11.59 4.69
C PHE A 169 3.41 12.90 5.27
N LEU A 170 4.73 13.12 5.19
CA LEU A 170 5.38 14.34 5.65
C LEU A 170 4.99 15.58 4.81
N GLY A 171 4.54 15.36 3.57
CA GLY A 171 4.02 16.40 2.68
C GLY A 171 2.65 16.96 3.10
N LEU A 172 1.94 16.33 4.04
CA LEU A 172 0.66 16.82 4.55
C LEU A 172 0.83 18.10 5.40
N SER A 173 -0.11 19.03 5.23
CA SER A 173 -0.07 20.34 5.90
C SER A 173 -0.10 20.23 7.43
N LYS A 174 0.46 21.25 8.10
CA LYS A 174 0.45 21.33 9.58
C LYS A 174 -0.96 21.36 10.19
N LYS A 175 -1.97 21.82 9.45
CA LYS A 175 -3.35 21.93 9.95
C LYS A 175 -3.97 20.56 10.23
N ILE A 176 -3.62 19.55 9.42
CA ILE A 176 -4.15 18.19 9.55
C ILE A 176 -3.31 17.33 10.50
N LYS A 177 -2.09 17.74 10.87
CA LYS A 177 -1.25 16.99 11.82
C LYS A 177 -1.90 16.75 13.19
N ASN A 178 -2.86 17.59 13.58
CA ASN A 178 -3.60 17.45 14.83
C ASN A 178 -4.92 16.66 14.68
N SER A 179 -5.21 16.12 13.49
CA SER A 179 -6.43 15.35 13.25
C SER A 179 -6.31 13.91 13.77
N ILE A 180 -7.45 13.31 14.07
CA ILE A 180 -7.54 11.92 14.52
C ILE A 180 -7.08 10.98 13.39
N GLU A 181 -7.44 11.32 12.15
CA GLU A 181 -7.10 10.57 10.94
C GLU A 181 -5.57 10.54 10.71
N PHE A 182 -4.89 11.68 10.89
CA PHE A 182 -3.43 11.76 10.78
C PHE A 182 -2.75 10.88 11.84
N SER A 183 -3.20 10.98 13.10
CA SER A 183 -2.68 10.16 14.20
C SER A 183 -2.91 8.66 13.96
N THR A 184 -4.08 8.31 13.42
CA THR A 184 -4.44 6.93 13.06
C THR A 184 -3.51 6.38 11.98
N LEU A 185 -3.27 7.15 10.91
CA LEU A 185 -2.35 6.76 9.84
C LEU A 185 -0.92 6.61 10.37
N MET A 186 -0.45 7.54 11.21
CA MET A 186 0.89 7.48 11.81
C MET A 186 1.07 6.19 12.62
N ASN A 187 0.13 5.91 13.53
CA ASN A 187 0.17 4.69 14.35
C ASN A 187 0.13 3.42 13.50
N LYS A 188 -0.66 3.44 12.43
CA LYS A 188 -0.76 2.32 11.50
C LYS A 188 0.55 2.10 10.74
N MET A 189 1.20 3.16 10.25
CA MET A 189 2.51 3.07 9.60
C MET A 189 3.59 2.53 10.55
N ILE A 190 3.61 2.99 11.81
CA ILE A 190 4.56 2.49 12.83
C ILE A 190 4.30 1.01 13.13
N SER A 191 3.03 0.60 13.29
CA SER A 191 2.68 -0.80 13.51
C SER A 191 3.09 -1.69 12.34
N PHE A 192 2.86 -1.22 11.11
CA PHE A 192 3.25 -1.92 9.90
C PHE A 192 4.77 -2.11 9.81
N ASP A 193 5.54 -1.04 10.06
CA ASP A 193 7.02 -1.09 10.05
C ASP A 193 7.56 -2.12 11.04
N ASN A 194 7.05 -2.11 12.28
CA ASN A 194 7.43 -3.10 13.30
C ASN A 194 7.11 -4.54 12.88
N ASN A 195 5.95 -4.76 12.24
CA ASN A 195 5.55 -6.08 11.76
C ASN A 195 6.45 -6.56 10.61
N LEU A 196 6.80 -5.67 9.68
CA LEU A 196 7.70 -5.96 8.57
C LEU A 196 9.11 -6.34 9.07
N VAL A 197 9.67 -5.55 10.00
CA VAL A 197 10.99 -5.83 10.60
C VAL A 197 10.99 -7.19 11.27
N LYS A 198 10.00 -7.47 12.13
CA LYS A 198 9.88 -8.75 12.84
C LYS A 198 9.83 -9.94 11.88
N LEU A 199 9.03 -9.84 10.81
CA LEU A 199 8.91 -10.90 9.82
C LEU A 199 10.21 -11.08 9.02
N SER A 200 10.88 -9.98 8.65
CA SER A 200 12.18 -10.01 7.97
C SER A 200 13.25 -10.69 8.82
N GLU A 201 13.29 -10.41 10.13
CA GLU A 201 14.17 -11.09 11.08
C GLU A 201 13.88 -12.59 11.17
N GLU A 202 12.61 -12.97 11.27
CA GLU A 202 12.20 -14.37 11.32
C GLU A 202 12.60 -15.13 10.04
N LEU A 203 12.38 -14.54 8.87
CA LEU A 203 12.80 -15.10 7.58
C LEU A 203 14.32 -15.26 7.49
N ASN A 204 15.08 -14.27 7.93
CA ASN A 204 16.54 -14.34 7.95
C ASN A 204 17.04 -15.52 8.80
N ILE A 205 16.46 -15.72 9.99
CA ILE A 205 16.79 -16.86 10.86
C ILE A 205 16.47 -18.18 10.14
N LYS A 206 15.31 -18.28 9.46
CA LYS A 206 14.94 -19.48 8.70
C LYS A 206 15.89 -19.74 7.53
N ILE A 207 16.27 -18.70 6.78
CA ILE A 207 17.21 -18.83 5.64
C ILE A 207 18.58 -19.33 6.11
N VAL A 208 19.08 -18.84 7.26
CA VAL A 208 20.38 -19.27 7.79
C VAL A 208 20.32 -20.71 8.31
N ASN A 209 19.24 -21.08 9.01
CA ASN A 209 19.12 -22.38 9.68
C ASN A 209 18.67 -23.54 8.77
N TYR A 210 17.97 -23.25 7.67
CA TYR A 210 17.43 -24.25 6.74
C TYR A 210 18.15 -24.23 5.38
N LYS A 211 19.40 -23.75 5.35
CA LYS A 211 20.32 -23.93 4.22
C LYS A 211 20.78 -25.38 4.08
#